data_AF-A0AAQ3K6R0-F1
#
_entry.id   AF-A0AAQ3K6R0-F1
#
_cell.length_a   1.000
_cell.length_b   1.000
_cell.length_c   1.000
_cell.angle_alpha   90.00
_cell.angle_beta   90.00
_cell.angle_gamma   90.00
#
_symmetry.space_group_name_H-M   'P 1'
#
loop_
_entity.id
_entity.type
_entity.pdbx_description
1 polymer ?
#
loop_
_entity_poly.entity_id
_entity_poly.type
_entity_poly.pdbx_seq_one_letter_code
_entity_poly.pdbx_strand_id
1 'polypeptide(L)'
;MAKQWLLLLLLLLHLVATLCLSKQFPPVSNLLLPSSSPATARVAIADSGAEDGSSEIKNRGIPLKANLSSCHPSYPSGDQIGSCCPTPAWSELEIIDFQFPDPSSPIRVRRAAHLVDEEYKAKYEKAVAIMKELPLDHPHNFWRQADLHCIYCTGAFDQVNSTAPFKTHHSWLFFPWHRALLYFHERILGKLIGDDNFALTFWSWDHPDGMHFPTMFTKGVLNDTERDAIRLPTVVDFNYHEDRGLTDGELVLDNLALMYHHMVSGAKKAELFMGCKLRSGVDGDCDSGGTIEESPHNPMHGWVGDRNNPVKEDMGAFHSAGRDPVLYAHHSNIDRMWATWQKMRNNELEFDNEEWLNSEFTFFDENLQFVRIRVRDVLNMSKLRIDYQDIGLPWLDTRPQPSVPPEIARSILKKRHDHNEGILRMPSETAEAHKLQRNGRLEKSITIRVQRPRINRTQEAKHKEEEVLFIYGIDTKRSGFVKFDVFINAVEETVLVPQSREFVGTFTNIDNSCTNPKGRMEKKKVKPHLKLGISELLEDLQAEGDDNIWVTLVPRGGTAINTTVEGIRIMYMK
;
A
#
# COMPACT_ATOMS: atom_id res chain seq x y z
N MET A 1 6.55 52.39 -32.31
CA MET A 1 6.08 50.99 -32.33
C MET A 1 5.53 50.48 -30.99
N ALA A 2 6.04 50.87 -29.82
CA ALA A 2 5.51 50.38 -28.52
C ALA A 2 4.06 50.82 -28.18
N LYS A 3 3.58 51.98 -28.66
CA LYS A 3 2.21 52.46 -28.39
C LYS A 3 1.10 51.76 -29.20
N GLN A 4 1.42 51.13 -30.33
CA GLN A 4 0.45 50.39 -31.14
C GLN A 4 0.17 48.98 -30.58
N TRP A 5 1.15 48.37 -29.91
CA TRP A 5 0.99 47.07 -29.26
C TRP A 5 0.13 47.14 -27.99
N LEU A 6 0.20 48.26 -27.25
CA LEU A 6 -0.62 48.45 -26.05
C LEU A 6 -2.11 48.61 -26.37
N LEU A 7 -2.46 49.24 -27.49
CA LEU A 7 -3.86 49.35 -27.94
C LEU A 7 -4.41 48.01 -28.41
N LEU A 8 -3.61 47.17 -29.07
CA LEU A 8 -4.02 45.83 -29.49
C LEU A 8 -4.28 44.90 -28.29
N LEU A 9 -3.48 45.00 -27.24
CA LEU A 9 -3.63 44.20 -26.02
C LEU A 9 -4.91 44.60 -25.24
N LEU A 10 -5.22 45.90 -25.18
CA LEU A 10 -6.43 46.41 -24.52
C LEU A 10 -7.71 46.07 -25.30
N LEU A 11 -7.67 46.03 -26.64
CA LEU A 11 -8.78 45.58 -27.48
C LEU A 11 -9.05 44.08 -27.36
N LEU A 12 -8.01 43.25 -27.21
CA LEU A 12 -8.18 41.81 -26.97
C LEU A 12 -8.80 41.52 -25.60
N LEU A 13 -8.40 42.25 -24.55
CA LEU A 13 -8.95 42.10 -23.21
C LEU A 13 -10.44 42.52 -23.13
N HIS A 14 -10.87 43.51 -23.92
CA HIS A 14 -12.29 43.88 -24.01
C HIS A 14 -13.15 42.85 -24.76
N LEU A 15 -12.61 42.19 -25.80
CA LEU A 15 -13.34 41.15 -26.54
C LEU A 15 -13.54 39.88 -25.72
N VAL A 16 -12.58 39.49 -24.88
CA VAL A 16 -12.70 38.30 -24.02
C VAL A 16 -13.71 38.53 -22.89
N ALA A 17 -13.82 39.75 -22.37
CA ALA A 17 -14.80 40.10 -21.34
C ALA A 17 -16.26 40.13 -21.86
N THR A 18 -16.48 40.36 -23.16
CA THR A 18 -17.83 40.41 -23.75
C THR A 18 -18.37 39.04 -24.18
N LEU A 19 -17.53 38.01 -24.27
CA LEU A 19 -17.93 36.64 -24.63
C LEU A 19 -18.36 35.76 -23.44
N CYS A 20 -18.15 36.22 -22.19
CA CYS A 20 -18.57 35.50 -20.97
C CYS A 20 -19.96 35.90 -20.42
N LEU A 21 -20.71 36.76 -21.11
CA LEU A 21 -22.03 37.24 -20.65
C LEU A 21 -23.08 37.07 -21.76
N SER A 22 -23.45 35.82 -22.09
CA SER A 22 -24.77 35.54 -22.68
C SER A 22 -25.09 34.04 -22.65
N LYS A 23 -25.89 33.63 -21.67
CA LYS A 23 -26.91 32.56 -21.77
C LYS A 23 -27.70 32.51 -20.46
N GLN A 24 -28.62 33.45 -20.30
CA GLN A 24 -29.77 33.32 -19.41
C GLN A 24 -30.89 32.64 -20.20
N PHE A 25 -31.46 31.56 -19.66
CA PHE A 25 -32.75 31.01 -20.09
C PHE A 25 -33.82 31.32 -19.02
N PRO A 26 -35.09 31.52 -19.41
CA PRO A 26 -36.12 32.19 -18.61
C PRO A 26 -36.81 31.26 -17.59
N PRO A 27 -37.56 31.81 -16.61
CA PRO A 27 -38.30 31.02 -15.63
C PRO A 27 -39.64 30.56 -16.22
N VAL A 28 -40.03 29.32 -15.94
CA VAL A 28 -41.39 28.82 -16.19
C VAL A 28 -42.11 28.70 -14.85
N SER A 29 -43.19 29.46 -14.70
CA SER A 29 -44.11 29.39 -13.57
C SER A 29 -45.37 28.61 -13.93
N ASN A 30 -45.93 27.98 -12.89
CA ASN A 30 -47.30 27.52 -12.65
C ASN A 30 -47.80 26.23 -13.30
N LEU A 31 -48.13 25.24 -12.46
CA LEU A 31 -49.54 24.92 -12.15
C LEU A 31 -49.68 23.99 -10.93
N LEU A 32 -50.67 24.30 -10.10
CA LEU A 32 -51.07 23.65 -8.85
C LEU A 32 -52.08 22.49 -9.10
N LEU A 33 -51.85 21.36 -8.42
CA LEU A 33 -52.79 20.42 -7.74
C LEU A 33 -53.81 19.59 -8.58
N PRO A 34 -54.37 18.45 -8.07
CA PRO A 34 -54.34 17.93 -6.69
C PRO A 34 -54.01 16.42 -6.49
N SER A 35 -53.89 16.11 -5.20
CA SER A 35 -53.75 14.86 -4.44
C SER A 35 -54.45 13.57 -4.91
N SER A 36 -53.78 12.43 -4.67
CA SER A 36 -54.36 11.28 -3.93
C SER A 36 -53.27 10.32 -3.42
N SER A 37 -53.27 10.06 -2.11
CA SER A 37 -52.55 8.94 -1.49
C SER A 37 -53.43 7.67 -1.55
N PRO A 38 -52.87 6.47 -1.36
CA PRO A 38 -52.88 5.94 0.01
C PRO A 38 -51.62 5.16 0.45
N ALA A 39 -51.35 5.30 1.74
CA ALA A 39 -50.86 4.29 2.69
C ALA A 39 -49.59 3.47 2.40
N THR A 40 -48.52 3.79 3.13
CA THR A 40 -47.70 2.77 3.80
C THR A 40 -47.13 3.28 5.13
N ALA A 41 -47.11 2.35 6.08
CA ALA A 41 -46.88 2.45 7.52
C ALA A 41 -45.78 3.43 8.01
N ARG A 42 -46.14 4.18 9.06
CA ARG A 42 -45.19 4.79 10.00
C ARG A 42 -44.58 3.68 10.86
N VAL A 43 -43.26 3.53 10.82
CA VAL A 43 -42.51 2.85 11.89
C VAL A 43 -41.98 3.93 12.81
N ALA A 44 -42.35 3.81 14.09
CA ALA A 44 -41.99 4.73 15.15
C ALA A 44 -40.47 4.72 15.41
N ILE A 45 -39.93 5.91 15.62
CA ILE A 45 -38.61 6.14 16.20
C ILE A 45 -38.69 5.73 17.67
N ALA A 46 -37.96 4.69 18.05
CA ALA A 46 -37.68 4.36 19.44
C ALA A 46 -36.20 4.66 19.71
N ASP A 47 -36.00 5.69 20.51
CA ASP A 47 -34.75 6.04 21.17
C ASP A 47 -34.61 5.12 22.40
N SER A 48 -33.58 4.28 22.44
CA SER A 48 -33.12 3.65 23.68
C SER A 48 -31.73 3.06 23.48
N GLY A 49 -30.75 3.63 24.18
CA GLY A 49 -29.41 3.07 24.30
C GLY A 49 -29.39 1.70 24.97
N ALA A 50 -28.65 0.79 24.35
CA ALA A 50 -27.96 -0.33 24.97
C ALA A 50 -26.87 -0.76 23.98
N GLU A 51 -25.61 -0.58 24.33
CA GLU A 51 -24.47 -1.20 23.64
C GLU A 51 -24.60 -2.72 23.85
N ASP A 52 -25.09 -3.42 22.84
CA ASP A 52 -25.23 -4.86 22.81
C ASP A 52 -24.11 -5.45 21.94
N GLY A 53 -23.34 -6.37 22.50
CA GLY A 53 -22.27 -7.14 21.82
C GLY A 53 -22.81 -8.13 20.77
N SER A 54 -23.92 -7.80 20.12
CA SER A 54 -24.60 -8.64 19.11
C SER A 54 -24.23 -8.28 17.66
N SER A 55 -23.48 -7.20 17.42
CA SER A 55 -22.90 -6.89 16.09
C SER A 55 -21.72 -7.80 15.74
N GLU A 56 -20.87 -8.12 16.72
CA GLU A 56 -19.66 -8.96 16.55
C GLU A 56 -19.93 -10.36 16.00
N ILE A 57 -21.15 -10.88 16.21
CA ILE A 57 -21.54 -12.24 15.82
C ILE A 57 -22.22 -12.26 14.43
N LYS A 58 -22.84 -11.15 13.99
CA LYS A 58 -23.64 -11.15 12.75
C LYS A 58 -22.83 -11.17 11.46
N ASN A 59 -21.55 -10.77 11.49
CA ASN A 59 -20.73 -10.61 10.27
C ASN A 59 -19.52 -11.55 10.15
N ARG A 60 -19.30 -12.48 11.09
CA ARG A 60 -18.19 -13.44 10.97
C ARG A 60 -18.46 -14.48 9.88
N GLY A 61 -17.47 -14.77 9.04
CA GLY A 61 -17.58 -15.75 7.97
C GLY A 61 -18.30 -15.23 6.72
N ILE A 62 -18.57 -13.92 6.63
CA ILE A 62 -19.12 -13.29 5.43
C ILE A 62 -17.96 -12.80 4.56
N PRO A 63 -17.81 -13.31 3.33
CA PRO A 63 -16.77 -12.83 2.43
C PRO A 63 -16.86 -11.33 2.16
N LEU A 64 -15.72 -10.66 2.08
CA LEU A 64 -15.67 -9.23 1.84
C LEU A 64 -16.09 -8.92 0.40
N LYS A 65 -16.96 -7.92 0.26
CA LYS A 65 -17.43 -7.42 -1.04
C LYS A 65 -17.67 -5.92 -0.98
N ALA A 66 -17.29 -5.22 -2.05
CA ALA A 66 -17.62 -3.80 -2.22
C ALA A 66 -19.11 -3.60 -2.54
N ASN A 67 -19.74 -2.63 -1.89
CA ASN A 67 -21.10 -2.18 -2.18
C ASN A 67 -21.07 -1.22 -3.37
N LEU A 68 -21.34 -1.76 -4.56
CA LEU A 68 -21.25 -1.02 -5.83
C LEU A 68 -22.30 0.09 -5.99
N SER A 69 -23.30 0.16 -5.10
CA SER A 69 -24.28 1.25 -5.04
C SER A 69 -23.80 2.43 -4.19
N SER A 70 -22.76 2.22 -3.38
CA SER A 70 -22.09 3.27 -2.63
C SER A 70 -20.87 3.74 -3.42
N CYS A 71 -20.58 5.04 -3.40
CA CYS A 71 -19.28 5.54 -3.78
C CYS A 71 -19.06 6.92 -3.20
N HIS A 72 -17.93 7.10 -2.54
CA HIS A 72 -17.57 8.33 -1.85
C HIS A 72 -16.31 8.97 -2.44
N PRO A 73 -16.21 10.30 -2.44
CA PRO A 73 -15.02 10.98 -2.95
C PRO A 73 -13.78 10.68 -2.11
N SER A 74 -12.67 10.44 -2.80
CA SER A 74 -11.38 10.04 -2.24
C SER A 74 -10.38 11.19 -2.31
N TYR A 75 -10.16 11.92 -1.20
CA TYR A 75 -9.25 13.07 -1.19
C TYR A 75 -8.46 13.20 0.13
N PRO A 76 -7.15 13.50 0.04
CA PRO A 76 -6.35 13.84 1.19
C PRO A 76 -6.41 15.34 1.58
N SER A 77 -6.94 16.24 0.72
CA SER A 77 -6.99 17.69 1.01
C SER A 77 -8.15 18.42 0.32
N GLY A 78 -8.82 19.30 1.07
CA GLY A 78 -10.16 19.85 0.77
C GLY A 78 -10.32 20.84 -0.41
N ASP A 79 -9.31 21.05 -1.27
CA ASP A 79 -9.37 22.06 -2.34
C ASP A 79 -9.36 21.49 -3.78
N GLN A 80 -9.19 20.18 -3.99
CA GLN A 80 -9.32 19.54 -5.31
C GLN A 80 -10.48 18.55 -5.31
N ILE A 81 -11.55 18.85 -6.05
CA ILE A 81 -12.73 17.98 -6.18
C ILE A 81 -12.63 17.23 -7.53
N GLY A 82 -12.05 16.03 -7.54
CA GLY A 82 -12.13 15.04 -8.63
C GLY A 82 -12.51 13.64 -8.13
N SER A 83 -13.77 13.23 -8.33
CA SER A 83 -14.27 11.94 -7.81
C SER A 83 -13.84 10.80 -8.73
N CYS A 84 -13.23 9.74 -8.19
CA CYS A 84 -12.98 8.50 -8.93
C CYS A 84 -14.19 7.57 -8.99
N CYS A 85 -15.36 8.04 -8.56
CA CYS A 85 -16.58 7.25 -8.64
C CYS A 85 -16.98 6.97 -10.09
N PRO A 86 -17.35 5.72 -10.40
CA PRO A 86 -17.68 5.34 -11.76
C PRO A 86 -18.98 5.98 -12.24
N THR A 87 -19.02 6.30 -13.54
CA THR A 87 -20.21 6.77 -14.26
C THR A 87 -20.39 5.93 -15.53
N PRO A 88 -21.50 5.18 -15.70
CA PRO A 88 -22.63 4.98 -14.77
C PRO A 88 -22.23 4.24 -13.48
N ALA A 89 -23.13 4.23 -12.49
CA ALA A 89 -22.90 3.51 -11.25
C ALA A 89 -22.76 2.01 -11.52
N TRP A 90 -21.75 1.36 -10.95
CA TRP A 90 -21.48 -0.06 -11.20
C TRP A 90 -22.58 -0.99 -10.69
N SER A 91 -23.41 -0.54 -9.75
CA SER A 91 -24.60 -1.27 -9.30
C SER A 91 -25.66 -1.49 -10.39
N GLU A 92 -25.61 -0.73 -11.48
CA GLU A 92 -26.53 -0.83 -12.61
C GLU A 92 -26.06 -1.86 -13.65
N LEU A 93 -24.84 -2.38 -13.51
CA LEU A 93 -24.22 -3.29 -14.47
C LEU A 93 -24.55 -4.76 -14.17
N GLU A 94 -24.73 -5.55 -15.23
CA GLU A 94 -24.82 -7.00 -15.13
C GLU A 94 -23.44 -7.58 -14.77
N ILE A 95 -23.37 -8.33 -13.68
CA ILE A 95 -22.14 -8.95 -13.19
C ILE A 95 -22.14 -10.43 -13.57
N ILE A 96 -21.08 -10.86 -14.24
CA ILE A 96 -20.82 -12.28 -14.53
C ILE A 96 -19.69 -12.83 -13.65
N ASP A 97 -19.71 -14.14 -13.39
CA ASP A 97 -18.64 -14.80 -12.62
C ASP A 97 -17.42 -15.09 -13.50
N PHE A 98 -16.23 -14.81 -12.97
CA PHE A 98 -14.95 -15.05 -13.63
C PHE A 98 -14.83 -16.49 -14.13
N GLN A 99 -14.32 -16.61 -15.36
CA GLN A 99 -13.95 -17.88 -15.97
C GLN A 99 -12.45 -17.85 -16.27
N PHE A 100 -11.78 -18.96 -15.98
CA PHE A 100 -10.37 -19.09 -16.34
C PHE A 100 -10.20 -19.03 -17.87
N PRO A 101 -9.11 -18.43 -18.35
CA PRO A 101 -8.77 -18.45 -19.77
C PRO A 101 -8.59 -19.90 -20.27
N ASP A 102 -8.76 -20.11 -21.57
CA ASP A 102 -8.56 -21.43 -22.19
C ASP A 102 -7.16 -21.97 -21.85
N PRO A 103 -7.02 -23.22 -21.36
CA PRO A 103 -5.73 -23.86 -21.13
C PRO A 103 -4.79 -23.89 -22.34
N SER A 104 -5.32 -23.81 -23.57
CA SER A 104 -4.54 -23.69 -24.80
C SER A 104 -4.02 -22.27 -25.06
N SER A 105 -4.53 -21.26 -24.34
CA SER A 105 -4.03 -19.89 -24.43
C SER A 105 -2.57 -19.82 -24.02
N PRO A 106 -1.76 -18.95 -24.65
CA PRO A 106 -0.35 -18.80 -24.29
C PRO A 106 -0.20 -18.36 -22.84
N ILE A 107 0.90 -18.80 -22.21
CA ILE A 107 1.31 -18.25 -20.91
C ILE A 107 1.99 -16.91 -21.16
N ARG A 108 1.47 -15.85 -20.54
CA ARG A 108 2.02 -14.50 -20.59
C ARG A 108 3.18 -14.43 -19.59
N VAL A 109 4.41 -14.48 -20.12
CA VAL A 109 5.62 -14.37 -19.30
C VAL A 109 6.02 -12.90 -19.17
N ARG A 110 5.80 -12.34 -17.98
CA ARG A 110 6.19 -10.97 -17.67
C ARG A 110 7.72 -10.87 -17.61
N ARG A 111 8.31 -9.87 -18.26
CA ARG A 111 9.77 -9.71 -18.41
C ARG A 111 10.29 -8.52 -17.60
N ALA A 112 11.55 -8.58 -17.19
CA ALA A 112 12.16 -7.47 -16.46
C ALA A 112 12.23 -6.22 -17.35
N ALA A 113 11.74 -5.08 -16.85
CA ALA A 113 11.58 -3.85 -17.61
C ALA A 113 12.89 -3.31 -18.21
N HIS A 114 14.04 -3.58 -17.58
CA HIS A 114 15.35 -3.15 -18.06
C HIS A 114 15.92 -4.06 -19.17
N LEU A 115 15.34 -5.23 -19.42
CA LEU A 115 15.83 -6.24 -20.38
C LEU A 115 15.01 -6.32 -21.67
N VAL A 116 13.92 -5.57 -21.79
CA VAL A 116 13.07 -5.61 -22.99
C VAL A 116 13.67 -4.82 -24.15
N ASP A 117 13.49 -5.33 -25.36
CA ASP A 117 13.94 -4.71 -26.61
C ASP A 117 13.03 -3.55 -27.07
N GLU A 118 13.46 -2.84 -28.11
CA GLU A 118 12.71 -1.71 -28.69
C GLU A 118 11.39 -2.14 -29.34
N GLU A 119 11.30 -3.36 -29.87
CA GLU A 119 10.06 -3.90 -30.43
C GLU A 119 8.98 -4.06 -29.34
N TYR A 120 9.37 -4.62 -28.19
CA TYR A 120 8.50 -4.73 -27.04
C TYR A 120 8.08 -3.35 -26.50
N LYS A 121 9.02 -2.41 -26.39
CA LYS A 121 8.70 -1.04 -25.94
C LYS A 121 7.68 -0.40 -26.86
N ALA A 122 7.90 -0.46 -28.17
CA ALA A 122 6.99 0.10 -29.17
C ALA A 122 5.58 -0.52 -29.11
N LYS A 123 5.46 -1.84 -28.91
CA LYS A 123 4.13 -2.45 -28.77
C LYS A 123 3.41 -2.06 -27.48
N TYR A 124 4.13 -1.89 -26.37
CA TYR A 124 3.52 -1.44 -25.11
C TYR A 124 3.11 0.04 -25.21
N GLU A 125 3.96 0.90 -25.78
CA GLU A 125 3.60 2.28 -26.09
C GLU A 125 2.34 2.33 -26.97
N LYS A 126 2.26 1.52 -28.03
CA LYS A 126 1.06 1.42 -28.88
C LYS A 126 -0.18 1.04 -28.07
N ALA A 127 -0.10 0.04 -27.20
CA ALA A 127 -1.25 -0.40 -26.39
C ALA A 127 -1.74 0.71 -25.45
N VAL A 128 -0.83 1.39 -24.75
CA VAL A 128 -1.18 2.50 -23.84
C VAL A 128 -1.68 3.72 -24.60
N ALA A 129 -1.12 4.02 -25.78
CA ALA A 129 -1.60 5.10 -26.64
C ALA A 129 -3.06 4.88 -27.03
N ILE A 130 -3.40 3.69 -27.54
CA ILE A 130 -4.79 3.33 -27.87
C ILE A 130 -5.67 3.42 -26.62
N MET A 131 -5.21 2.89 -25.49
CA MET A 131 -5.94 2.92 -24.22
C MET A 131 -6.26 4.35 -23.75
N LYS A 132 -5.34 5.30 -23.95
CA LYS A 132 -5.52 6.72 -23.62
C LYS A 132 -6.44 7.45 -24.61
N GLU A 133 -6.50 7.01 -25.86
CA GLU A 133 -7.33 7.59 -26.93
C GLU A 133 -8.80 7.12 -26.91
N LEU A 134 -9.12 6.05 -26.16
CA LEU A 134 -10.50 5.61 -25.96
C LEU A 134 -11.37 6.73 -25.36
N PRO A 135 -12.69 6.76 -25.61
CA PRO A 135 -13.59 7.71 -24.95
C PRO A 135 -13.41 7.72 -23.43
N LEU A 136 -13.51 8.88 -22.78
CA LEU A 136 -13.28 9.01 -21.34
C LEU A 136 -14.28 8.23 -20.48
N ASP A 137 -15.46 7.92 -21.02
CA ASP A 137 -16.49 7.08 -20.42
C ASP A 137 -16.33 5.58 -20.74
N HIS A 138 -15.38 5.22 -21.61
CA HIS A 138 -15.08 3.83 -21.93
C HIS A 138 -14.36 3.14 -20.75
N PRO A 139 -14.79 1.95 -20.29
CA PRO A 139 -14.24 1.31 -19.09
C PRO A 139 -12.77 0.88 -19.22
N HIS A 140 -12.30 0.67 -20.45
CA HIS A 140 -10.88 0.40 -20.75
C HIS A 140 -10.04 1.66 -20.94
N ASN A 141 -10.62 2.86 -20.90
CA ASN A 141 -9.80 4.07 -20.98
C ASN A 141 -8.79 4.08 -19.83
N PHE A 142 -7.56 4.53 -20.11
CA PHE A 142 -6.44 4.50 -19.17
C PHE A 142 -6.79 5.18 -17.83
N TRP A 143 -7.51 6.30 -17.86
CA TRP A 143 -7.93 7.01 -16.65
C TRP A 143 -8.97 6.23 -15.86
N ARG A 144 -9.82 5.44 -16.51
CA ARG A 144 -10.77 4.53 -15.83
C ARG A 144 -10.09 3.34 -15.19
N GLN A 145 -9.01 2.84 -15.79
CA GLN A 145 -8.14 1.85 -15.16
C GLN A 145 -7.41 2.44 -13.94
N ALA A 146 -6.93 3.69 -14.04
CA ALA A 146 -6.34 4.41 -12.91
C ALA A 146 -7.34 4.62 -11.76
N ASP A 147 -8.60 4.95 -12.07
CA ASP A 147 -9.67 5.13 -11.09
C ASP A 147 -9.92 3.86 -10.26
N LEU A 148 -9.66 2.64 -10.78
CA LEU A 148 -9.77 1.40 -10.01
C LEU A 148 -8.89 1.42 -8.76
N HIS A 149 -7.65 1.90 -8.91
CA HIS A 149 -6.72 2.05 -7.79
C HIS A 149 -7.20 3.11 -6.81
N CYS A 150 -7.71 4.24 -7.30
CA CYS A 150 -8.35 5.20 -6.41
C CYS A 150 -9.48 4.56 -5.59
N ILE A 151 -10.45 3.93 -6.25
CA ILE A 151 -11.66 3.38 -5.61
C ILE A 151 -11.32 2.38 -4.49
N TYR A 152 -10.47 1.40 -4.79
CA TYR A 152 -10.22 0.26 -3.90
C TYR A 152 -9.14 0.51 -2.84
N CYS A 153 -8.27 1.50 -3.03
CA CYS A 153 -7.15 1.77 -2.13
C CYS A 153 -7.49 2.86 -1.11
N THR A 154 -8.38 3.78 -1.44
CA THR A 154 -8.84 4.85 -0.53
C THR A 154 -10.09 4.44 0.27
N GLY A 155 -10.78 3.38 -0.15
CA GLY A 155 -12.05 2.96 0.41
C GLY A 155 -13.22 3.82 -0.04
N ALA A 156 -13.28 4.13 -1.34
CA ALA A 156 -14.39 4.86 -1.93
C ALA A 156 -15.71 4.10 -1.82
N PHE A 157 -15.67 2.77 -1.87
CA PHE A 157 -16.84 1.91 -1.66
C PHE A 157 -16.96 1.51 -0.20
N ASP A 158 -18.19 1.38 0.28
CA ASP A 158 -18.48 0.70 1.54
C ASP A 158 -18.43 -0.83 1.34
N GLN A 159 -18.29 -1.59 2.43
CA GLN A 159 -18.52 -3.03 2.40
C GLN A 159 -20.02 -3.34 2.32
N VAL A 160 -20.41 -4.41 1.63
CA VAL A 160 -21.80 -4.88 1.62
C VAL A 160 -22.28 -5.15 3.05
N ASN A 161 -23.49 -4.69 3.39
CA ASN A 161 -24.10 -4.77 4.73
C ASN A 161 -23.31 -4.05 5.84
N SER A 162 -22.43 -3.11 5.48
CA SER A 162 -21.73 -2.26 6.44
C SER A 162 -21.57 -0.83 5.92
N THR A 163 -21.22 0.08 6.81
CA THR A 163 -20.72 1.42 6.47
C THR A 163 -19.21 1.51 6.63
N ALA A 164 -18.53 0.37 6.88
CA ALA A 164 -17.08 0.31 6.89
C ALA A 164 -16.58 0.43 5.44
N PRO A 165 -15.48 1.16 5.18
CA PRO A 165 -14.92 1.26 3.86
C PRO A 165 -14.36 -0.11 3.41
N PHE A 166 -14.46 -0.40 2.12
CA PHE A 166 -13.82 -1.55 1.47
C PHE A 166 -12.43 -1.12 1.00
N LYS A 167 -11.41 -1.39 1.83
CA LYS A 167 -10.01 -1.07 1.54
C LYS A 167 -9.21 -2.33 1.29
N THR A 168 -8.41 -2.29 0.24
CA THR A 168 -7.54 -3.41 -0.16
C THR A 168 -6.15 -3.31 0.47
N HIS A 169 -5.67 -2.09 0.70
CA HIS A 169 -4.43 -1.81 1.40
C HIS A 169 -4.54 -2.08 2.91
N HIS A 170 -3.39 -2.27 3.53
CA HIS A 170 -3.17 -2.53 4.94
C HIS A 170 -3.93 -3.76 5.44
N SER A 171 -4.06 -4.77 4.58
CA SER A 171 -4.78 -6.01 4.85
C SER A 171 -4.32 -7.16 3.96
N TRP A 172 -4.73 -8.37 4.31
CA TRP A 172 -4.57 -9.59 3.51
C TRP A 172 -5.21 -9.57 2.11
N LEU A 173 -5.90 -8.48 1.71
CA LEU A 173 -6.44 -8.30 0.36
C LEU A 173 -5.46 -7.58 -0.59
N PHE A 174 -4.37 -7.01 -0.06
CA PHE A 174 -3.39 -6.23 -0.81
C PHE A 174 -2.89 -7.00 -2.05
N PHE A 175 -2.26 -8.15 -1.85
CA PHE A 175 -1.72 -8.94 -2.95
C PHE A 175 -2.78 -9.51 -3.94
N PRO A 176 -3.86 -10.18 -3.49
CA PRO A 176 -4.82 -10.77 -4.43
C PRO A 176 -5.58 -9.72 -5.25
N TRP A 177 -5.88 -8.55 -4.68
CA TRP A 177 -6.52 -7.47 -5.44
C TRP A 177 -5.59 -6.92 -6.52
N HIS A 178 -4.33 -6.63 -6.19
CA HIS A 178 -3.37 -6.12 -7.18
C HIS A 178 -3.05 -7.15 -8.27
N ARG A 179 -2.99 -8.46 -7.96
CA ARG A 179 -2.88 -9.50 -8.98
C ARG A 179 -4.07 -9.48 -9.95
N ALA A 180 -5.29 -9.32 -9.44
CA ALA A 180 -6.49 -9.22 -10.27
C ALA A 180 -6.47 -7.95 -11.14
N LEU A 181 -6.10 -6.80 -10.57
CA LEU A 181 -5.92 -5.55 -11.32
C LEU A 181 -4.97 -5.73 -12.51
N LEU A 182 -3.77 -6.26 -12.25
CA LEU A 182 -2.76 -6.50 -13.27
C LEU A 182 -3.23 -7.51 -14.33
N TYR A 183 -3.92 -8.57 -13.91
CA TYR A 183 -4.46 -9.59 -14.81
C TYR A 183 -5.40 -8.99 -15.85
N PHE A 184 -6.40 -8.20 -15.44
CA PHE A 184 -7.33 -7.58 -16.37
C PHE A 184 -6.66 -6.48 -17.20
N HIS A 185 -5.83 -5.63 -16.57
CA HIS A 185 -5.10 -4.57 -17.28
C HIS A 185 -4.21 -5.12 -18.41
N GLU A 186 -3.45 -6.18 -18.14
CA GLU A 186 -2.58 -6.87 -19.09
C GLU A 186 -3.37 -7.43 -20.29
N ARG A 187 -4.53 -8.04 -20.04
CA ARG A 187 -5.38 -8.60 -21.09
C ARG A 187 -6.04 -7.52 -21.95
N ILE A 188 -6.49 -6.43 -21.33
CA ILE A 188 -7.04 -5.26 -22.04
C ILE A 188 -5.97 -4.70 -22.99
N LEU A 189 -4.74 -4.46 -22.50
CA LEU A 189 -3.64 -3.97 -23.35
C LEU A 189 -3.37 -4.91 -24.53
N GLY A 190 -3.28 -6.22 -24.28
CA GLY A 190 -3.10 -7.22 -25.34
C GLY A 190 -4.23 -7.19 -26.38
N LYS A 191 -5.48 -7.11 -25.93
CA LYS A 191 -6.66 -7.02 -26.81
C LYS A 191 -6.64 -5.79 -27.72
N LEU A 192 -6.26 -4.63 -27.18
CA LEU A 192 -6.21 -3.36 -27.92
C LEU A 192 -5.23 -3.39 -29.10
N ILE A 193 -4.17 -4.20 -29.02
CA ILE A 193 -3.17 -4.35 -30.10
C ILE A 193 -3.28 -5.68 -30.87
N GLY A 194 -4.23 -6.55 -30.51
CA GLY A 194 -4.38 -7.87 -31.11
C GLY A 194 -3.23 -8.83 -30.79
N ASP A 195 -2.60 -8.71 -29.61
CA ASP A 195 -1.50 -9.55 -29.14
C ASP A 195 -1.93 -10.39 -27.92
N ASP A 196 -2.37 -11.62 -28.19
CA ASP A 196 -2.73 -12.60 -27.15
C ASP A 196 -1.51 -13.07 -26.33
N ASN A 197 -0.28 -12.73 -26.74
CA ASN A 197 0.95 -13.00 -26.00
C ASN A 197 1.48 -11.78 -25.24
N PHE A 198 0.80 -10.62 -25.31
CA PHE A 198 1.23 -9.44 -24.57
C PHE A 198 1.32 -9.75 -23.07
N ALA A 199 2.45 -9.44 -22.46
CA ALA A 199 2.67 -9.60 -21.03
C ALA A 199 3.26 -8.30 -20.51
N LEU A 200 2.79 -7.81 -19.37
CA LEU A 200 3.36 -6.64 -18.71
C LEU A 200 4.84 -6.87 -18.37
N THR A 201 5.59 -5.78 -18.26
CA THR A 201 6.90 -5.83 -17.62
C THR A 201 6.77 -5.82 -16.10
N PHE A 202 7.80 -6.24 -15.40
CA PHE A 202 7.97 -5.95 -13.98
C PHE A 202 9.21 -5.08 -13.77
N TRP A 203 9.12 -4.06 -12.91
CA TRP A 203 10.29 -3.30 -12.46
C TRP A 203 11.05 -4.17 -11.47
N SER A 204 12.12 -4.81 -11.93
CA SER A 204 12.92 -5.78 -11.17
C SER A 204 13.86 -5.11 -10.14
N TRP A 205 13.31 -4.25 -9.28
CA TRP A 205 14.07 -3.50 -8.29
C TRP A 205 14.75 -4.39 -7.23
N ASP A 206 14.32 -5.64 -7.07
CA ASP A 206 14.96 -6.60 -6.16
C ASP A 206 16.29 -7.16 -6.70
N HIS A 207 16.62 -6.86 -7.96
CA HIS A 207 17.89 -7.22 -8.58
C HIS A 207 18.71 -5.95 -8.87
N PRO A 208 20.03 -5.91 -8.60
CA PRO A 208 20.85 -4.71 -8.79
C PRO A 208 20.71 -4.08 -10.18
N ASP A 209 20.74 -4.89 -11.25
CA ASP A 209 20.58 -4.42 -12.64
C ASP A 209 19.23 -3.77 -12.95
N GLY A 210 18.21 -3.99 -12.10
CA GLY A 210 16.88 -3.42 -12.23
C GLY A 210 16.52 -2.38 -11.17
N MET A 211 17.47 -1.95 -10.33
CA MET A 211 17.21 -0.97 -9.27
C MET A 211 17.08 0.47 -9.76
N HIS A 212 17.68 0.82 -10.90
CA HIS A 212 17.42 2.12 -11.53
C HIS A 212 16.01 2.18 -12.12
N PHE A 213 15.48 3.40 -12.21
CA PHE A 213 14.18 3.62 -12.83
C PHE A 213 14.17 3.13 -14.29
N PRO A 214 13.19 2.30 -14.73
CA PRO A 214 13.28 1.68 -16.04
C PRO A 214 13.11 2.72 -17.16
N THR A 215 14.11 2.81 -18.04
CA THR A 215 14.19 3.87 -19.06
C THR A 215 13.02 3.87 -20.05
N MET A 216 12.33 2.74 -20.23
CA MET A 216 11.14 2.64 -21.08
C MET A 216 9.99 3.55 -20.62
N PHE A 217 9.97 3.94 -19.34
CA PHE A 217 8.96 4.87 -18.81
C PHE A 217 9.41 6.33 -18.89
N THR A 218 10.58 6.67 -19.45
CA THR A 218 11.09 8.06 -19.44
C THR A 218 10.69 8.88 -20.67
N LYS A 219 10.04 8.26 -21.66
CA LYS A 219 9.70 8.87 -22.95
C LYS A 219 8.33 8.42 -23.45
N GLY A 220 7.82 9.12 -24.46
CA GLY A 220 6.59 8.75 -25.15
C GLY A 220 5.37 8.76 -24.25
N VAL A 221 4.40 7.90 -24.57
CA VAL A 221 3.10 7.81 -23.86
C VAL A 221 3.19 7.11 -22.51
N LEU A 222 4.32 6.43 -22.23
CA LEU A 222 4.62 5.78 -20.96
C LEU A 222 5.27 6.74 -19.95
N ASN A 223 5.67 7.94 -20.40
CA ASN A 223 6.17 8.99 -19.53
C ASN A 223 5.05 9.64 -18.72
N ASP A 224 5.39 9.99 -17.49
CA ASP A 224 4.59 10.81 -16.59
C ASP A 224 5.43 12.00 -16.15
N THR A 225 4.84 13.20 -16.16
CA THR A 225 5.47 14.44 -15.72
C THR A 225 5.42 14.65 -14.22
N GLU A 226 4.53 13.94 -13.52
CA GLU A 226 4.32 14.04 -12.07
C GLU A 226 5.25 13.08 -11.29
N ARG A 227 6.52 13.02 -11.72
CA ARG A 227 7.58 12.21 -11.08
C ARG A 227 8.72 13.08 -10.58
N ASP A 228 9.42 12.61 -9.56
CA ASP A 228 10.60 13.29 -9.02
C ASP A 228 11.82 13.17 -9.94
N ALA A 229 11.93 14.07 -10.92
CA ALA A 229 12.98 14.07 -11.93
C ALA A 229 14.41 14.14 -11.37
N ILE A 230 14.59 14.62 -10.13
CA ILE A 230 15.91 14.68 -9.48
C ILE A 230 16.36 13.28 -9.04
N ARG A 231 15.43 12.42 -8.60
CA ARG A 231 15.72 11.07 -8.11
C ARG A 231 15.78 10.00 -9.19
N LEU A 232 14.99 10.12 -10.27
CA LEU A 232 14.92 9.07 -11.30
C LEU A 232 16.28 8.56 -11.83
N PRO A 233 17.35 9.38 -11.93
CA PRO A 233 18.66 8.90 -12.35
C PRO A 233 19.42 8.01 -11.36
N THR A 234 19.00 7.91 -10.09
CA THR A 234 19.70 7.15 -9.04
C THR A 234 19.12 5.75 -8.85
N VAL A 235 19.83 4.91 -8.10
CA VAL A 235 19.24 3.68 -7.54
C VAL A 235 18.03 4.04 -6.66
N VAL A 236 16.97 3.24 -6.74
CA VAL A 236 15.78 3.37 -5.88
C VAL A 236 16.14 3.15 -4.41
N ASP A 237 15.48 3.83 -3.47
CA ASP A 237 15.71 3.66 -2.03
C ASP A 237 14.50 2.98 -1.36
N PHE A 238 14.65 1.72 -0.93
CA PHE A 238 13.60 0.98 -0.21
C PHE A 238 13.33 1.49 1.19
N ASN A 239 14.25 2.31 1.73
CA ASN A 239 14.10 2.96 3.02
C ASN A 239 13.71 4.44 2.90
N TYR A 240 13.26 4.87 1.72
CA TYR A 240 13.02 6.27 1.41
C TYR A 240 12.07 6.97 2.40
N HIS A 241 12.49 8.17 2.79
CA HIS A 241 11.71 9.16 3.56
C HIS A 241 12.18 10.57 3.22
N GLU A 242 13.47 10.71 2.98
CA GLU A 242 14.15 11.90 2.49
C GLU A 242 15.37 11.47 1.67
N ASP A 243 16.00 12.43 1.00
CA ASP A 243 17.23 12.16 0.25
C ASP A 243 18.39 11.94 1.26
N ARG A 244 18.81 10.69 1.44
CA ARG A 244 19.81 10.29 2.46
C ARG A 244 21.28 10.60 2.09
N GLY A 245 21.54 11.03 0.85
CA GLY A 245 22.88 11.33 0.35
C GLY A 245 23.81 10.12 0.20
N LEU A 246 23.24 8.90 0.13
CA LEU A 246 23.98 7.66 -0.11
C LEU A 246 24.36 7.52 -1.59
N THR A 247 25.46 6.83 -1.84
CA THR A 247 25.87 6.42 -3.19
C THR A 247 24.99 5.27 -3.73
N ASP A 248 24.94 5.09 -5.04
CA ASP A 248 24.22 3.97 -5.67
C ASP A 248 24.65 2.61 -5.10
N GLY A 249 25.95 2.42 -4.82
CA GLY A 249 26.47 1.18 -4.24
C GLY A 249 25.97 0.95 -2.81
N GLU A 250 25.90 1.99 -1.98
CA GLU A 250 25.36 1.89 -0.62
C GLU A 250 23.86 1.62 -0.62
N LEU A 251 23.12 2.24 -1.55
CA LEU A 251 21.68 1.98 -1.73
C LEU A 251 21.41 0.54 -2.17
N VAL A 252 22.23 -0.02 -3.07
CA VAL A 252 22.12 -1.44 -3.45
C VAL A 252 22.27 -2.36 -2.24
N LEU A 253 23.26 -2.10 -1.38
CA LEU A 253 23.48 -2.91 -0.17
C LEU A 253 22.32 -2.79 0.82
N ASP A 254 21.82 -1.57 1.06
CA ASP A 254 20.62 -1.33 1.88
C ASP A 254 19.41 -2.09 1.33
N ASN A 255 19.16 -1.98 0.03
CA ASN A 255 18.03 -2.60 -0.64
C ASN A 255 18.06 -4.13 -0.55
N LEU A 256 19.22 -4.75 -0.77
CA LEU A 256 19.36 -6.21 -0.68
C LEU A 256 19.16 -6.70 0.76
N ALA A 257 19.71 -6.00 1.75
CA ALA A 257 19.50 -6.32 3.17
C ALA A 257 18.02 -6.22 3.56
N LEU A 258 17.33 -5.17 3.11
CA LEU A 258 15.89 -5.01 3.31
C LEU A 258 15.10 -6.11 2.61
N MET A 259 15.48 -6.51 1.40
CA MET A 259 14.80 -7.60 0.70
C MET A 259 14.91 -8.93 1.43
N TYR A 260 16.11 -9.29 1.91
CA TYR A 260 16.26 -10.46 2.78
C TYR A 260 15.32 -10.35 3.99
N HIS A 261 15.27 -9.18 4.64
CA HIS A 261 14.41 -8.99 5.79
C HIS A 261 12.92 -9.19 5.44
N HIS A 262 12.40 -8.47 4.45
CA HIS A 262 10.99 -8.44 4.11
C HIS A 262 10.47 -9.70 3.41
N MET A 263 11.35 -10.51 2.81
CA MET A 263 11.00 -11.78 2.15
C MET A 263 11.32 -13.02 2.99
N VAL A 264 12.26 -12.94 3.94
CA VAL A 264 12.74 -14.10 4.72
C VAL A 264 12.46 -13.90 6.20
N SER A 265 13.28 -13.09 6.88
CA SER A 265 13.32 -13.08 8.35
C SER A 265 12.04 -12.50 8.98
N GLY A 266 11.45 -11.47 8.36
CA GLY A 266 10.22 -10.82 8.79
C GLY A 266 8.95 -11.48 8.25
N ALA A 267 9.05 -12.34 7.23
CA ALA A 267 7.92 -12.90 6.49
C ALA A 267 7.68 -14.40 6.77
N LYS A 268 8.00 -14.86 7.98
CA LYS A 268 7.89 -16.28 8.37
C LYS A 268 6.45 -16.80 8.48
N LYS A 269 5.46 -15.91 8.59
CA LYS A 269 4.04 -16.25 8.70
C LYS A 269 3.22 -15.46 7.70
N ALA A 270 2.13 -16.06 7.21
CA ALA A 270 1.27 -15.44 6.20
C ALA A 270 0.74 -14.07 6.62
N GLU A 271 0.35 -13.89 7.88
CA GLU A 271 -0.14 -12.58 8.36
C GLU A 271 0.97 -11.52 8.44
N LEU A 272 2.23 -11.91 8.65
CA LEU A 272 3.35 -10.98 8.60
C LEU A 272 3.64 -10.54 7.16
N PHE A 273 3.56 -11.46 6.20
CA PHE A 273 3.85 -11.18 4.79
C PHE A 273 2.69 -10.48 4.07
N MET A 274 1.47 -10.98 4.24
CA MET A 274 0.27 -10.54 3.50
C MET A 274 -0.43 -9.35 4.14
N GLY A 275 -0.18 -9.09 5.42
CA GLY A 275 -0.91 -8.10 6.22
C GLY A 275 -2.03 -8.73 7.04
N CYS A 276 -2.69 -7.89 7.81
CA CYS A 276 -3.63 -8.36 8.82
C CYS A 276 -4.97 -8.86 8.24
N LYS A 277 -5.69 -9.65 9.05
CA LYS A 277 -6.96 -10.28 8.67
C LYS A 277 -8.10 -9.27 8.74
N LEU A 278 -8.50 -8.72 7.60
CA LEU A 278 -9.67 -7.85 7.48
C LEU A 278 -10.94 -8.70 7.51
N ARG A 279 -11.87 -8.39 8.41
CA ARG A 279 -13.17 -9.08 8.52
C ARG A 279 -14.32 -8.16 8.12
N SER A 280 -15.45 -8.75 7.75
CA SER A 280 -16.63 -7.97 7.39
C SER A 280 -17.17 -7.15 8.58
N GLY A 281 -17.50 -5.89 8.30
CA GLY A 281 -18.14 -4.97 9.25
C GLY A 281 -17.20 -3.99 9.91
N VAL A 282 -17.80 -3.00 10.61
CA VAL A 282 -17.08 -1.92 11.31
C VAL A 282 -16.12 -2.46 12.38
N ASP A 283 -16.51 -3.52 13.08
CA ASP A 283 -15.71 -4.14 14.14
C ASP A 283 -14.67 -5.14 13.59
N GLY A 284 -14.73 -5.43 12.27
CA GLY A 284 -13.81 -6.31 11.56
C GLY A 284 -12.66 -5.58 10.86
N ASP A 285 -12.65 -4.25 10.93
CA ASP A 285 -11.68 -3.39 10.25
C ASP A 285 -10.25 -3.65 10.73
N CYS A 286 -9.29 -3.58 9.80
CA CYS A 286 -7.88 -3.80 10.07
C CYS A 286 -7.02 -2.84 9.24
N ASP A 287 -5.98 -2.28 9.87
CA ASP A 287 -5.13 -1.24 9.29
C ASP A 287 -3.65 -1.58 9.61
N SER A 288 -3.15 -2.68 9.05
CA SER A 288 -1.76 -3.13 9.22
C SER A 288 -1.28 -3.90 7.98
N GLY A 289 -0.35 -3.30 7.25
CA GLY A 289 0.23 -3.88 6.04
C GLY A 289 1.17 -5.05 6.33
N GLY A 290 1.37 -5.87 5.31
CA GLY A 290 2.38 -6.92 5.33
C GLY A 290 3.80 -6.38 5.12
N THR A 291 4.81 -7.22 5.29
CA THR A 291 6.22 -6.83 5.18
C THR A 291 6.53 -6.05 3.89
N ILE A 292 6.07 -6.56 2.75
CA ILE A 292 6.32 -5.95 1.42
C ILE A 292 5.51 -4.67 1.20
N GLU A 293 4.29 -4.60 1.73
CA GLU A 293 3.45 -3.40 1.65
C GLU A 293 4.09 -2.24 2.42
N GLU A 294 4.63 -2.54 3.61
CA GLU A 294 5.35 -1.55 4.44
C GLU A 294 6.69 -1.12 3.82
N SER A 295 7.47 -2.07 3.29
CA SER A 295 8.67 -1.77 2.51
C SER A 295 9.05 -2.99 1.65
N PRO A 296 9.35 -2.79 0.35
CA PRO A 296 9.66 -1.52 -0.30
C PRO A 296 8.48 -0.78 -0.93
N HIS A 297 7.27 -1.34 -0.97
CA HIS A 297 6.12 -0.75 -1.67
C HIS A 297 5.86 0.72 -1.30
N ASN A 298 5.52 1.00 -0.03
CA ASN A 298 5.16 2.36 0.40
C ASN A 298 6.30 3.39 0.20
N PRO A 299 7.58 3.09 0.56
CA PRO A 299 8.70 3.97 0.25
C PRO A 299 8.89 4.23 -1.25
N MET A 300 8.69 3.22 -2.10
CA MET A 300 8.84 3.37 -3.55
C MET A 300 7.78 4.29 -4.16
N HIS A 301 6.54 4.25 -3.68
CA HIS A 301 5.52 5.23 -4.03
C HIS A 301 5.99 6.66 -3.74
N GLY A 302 6.51 6.91 -2.53
CA GLY A 302 7.06 8.21 -2.15
C GLY A 302 8.34 8.60 -2.90
N TRP A 303 9.15 7.64 -3.34
CA TRP A 303 10.39 7.86 -4.07
C TRP A 303 10.10 8.33 -5.51
N VAL A 304 9.13 7.72 -6.19
CA VAL A 304 8.78 8.07 -7.59
C VAL A 304 7.96 9.37 -7.66
N GLY A 305 6.99 9.56 -6.77
CA GLY A 305 6.06 10.70 -6.82
C GLY A 305 6.74 12.06 -6.73
N ASP A 306 6.21 13.07 -7.43
CA ASP A 306 6.82 14.40 -7.47
C ASP A 306 6.77 15.10 -6.12
N ARG A 307 7.94 15.40 -5.55
CA ARG A 307 8.07 16.13 -4.28
C ARG A 307 7.40 17.51 -4.27
N ASN A 308 7.13 18.09 -5.44
CA ASN A 308 6.52 19.41 -5.57
C ASN A 308 4.99 19.37 -5.47
N ASN A 309 4.39 18.19 -5.59
CA ASN A 309 2.95 18.00 -5.48
C ASN A 309 2.49 17.89 -4.01
N PRO A 310 1.26 18.35 -3.68
CA PRO A 310 0.80 18.46 -2.29
C PRO A 310 0.88 17.17 -1.48
N VAL A 311 0.62 16.03 -2.12
CA VAL A 311 0.75 14.69 -1.53
C VAL A 311 1.60 13.76 -2.39
N LYS A 312 2.54 14.34 -3.13
CA LYS A 312 3.49 13.63 -4.01
C LYS A 312 2.83 12.87 -5.18
N GLU A 313 1.76 13.40 -5.74
CA GLU A 313 1.16 12.87 -6.96
C GLU A 313 2.20 12.70 -8.09
N ASP A 314 2.06 11.74 -9.00
CA ASP A 314 0.99 10.72 -9.04
C ASP A 314 1.32 9.50 -8.15
N MET A 315 2.52 8.91 -8.30
CA MET A 315 2.89 7.68 -7.57
C MET A 315 2.87 7.80 -6.03
N GLY A 316 3.04 8.99 -5.45
CA GLY A 316 3.11 9.14 -3.98
C GLY A 316 1.77 9.12 -3.26
N ALA A 317 0.64 9.07 -3.97
CA ALA A 317 -0.69 9.04 -3.37
C ALA A 317 -1.60 7.98 -4.01
N PHE A 318 -2.27 7.17 -3.18
CA PHE A 318 -3.09 6.06 -3.70
C PHE A 318 -4.23 6.49 -4.62
N HIS A 319 -4.77 7.69 -4.46
CA HIS A 319 -5.85 8.19 -5.32
C HIS A 319 -5.39 8.50 -6.76
N SER A 320 -4.09 8.70 -6.97
CA SER A 320 -3.53 9.15 -8.24
C SER A 320 -2.45 8.22 -8.81
N ALA A 321 -1.87 7.31 -8.02
CA ALA A 321 -0.78 6.45 -8.46
C ALA A 321 -1.09 5.63 -9.73
N GLY A 322 -2.35 5.26 -9.97
CA GLY A 322 -2.79 4.57 -11.20
C GLY A 322 -2.65 5.36 -12.50
N ARG A 323 -2.44 6.67 -12.40
CA ARG A 323 -2.24 7.59 -13.54
C ARG A 323 -0.83 7.50 -14.11
N ASP A 324 0.13 7.01 -13.32
CA ASP A 324 1.47 6.75 -13.79
C ASP A 324 1.57 5.31 -14.36
N PRO A 325 1.94 5.12 -15.65
CA PRO A 325 2.15 3.80 -16.23
C PRO A 325 3.15 2.91 -15.48
N VAL A 326 4.09 3.48 -14.72
CA VAL A 326 5.07 2.70 -13.95
C VAL A 326 4.44 1.97 -12.77
N LEU A 327 3.25 2.37 -12.30
CA LEU A 327 2.50 1.66 -11.26
C LEU A 327 2.36 0.18 -11.61
N TYR A 328 1.92 -0.10 -12.83
CA TYR A 328 1.66 -1.47 -13.29
C TYR A 328 2.94 -2.30 -13.33
N ALA A 329 4.10 -1.69 -13.65
CA ALA A 329 5.39 -2.38 -13.59
C ALA A 329 5.90 -2.57 -12.15
N HIS A 330 5.69 -1.60 -11.26
CA HIS A 330 6.02 -1.70 -9.84
C HIS A 330 5.20 -2.83 -9.18
N HIS A 331 3.87 -2.79 -9.30
CA HIS A 331 2.99 -3.82 -8.75
C HIS A 331 3.16 -5.17 -9.43
N SER A 332 3.57 -5.22 -10.70
CA SER A 332 3.94 -6.48 -11.35
C SER A 332 5.12 -7.16 -10.65
N ASN A 333 6.08 -6.40 -10.10
CA ASN A 333 7.15 -6.97 -9.28
C ASN A 333 6.69 -7.31 -7.85
N ILE A 334 5.77 -6.53 -7.26
CA ILE A 334 5.13 -6.90 -5.98
C ILE A 334 4.38 -8.24 -6.11
N ASP A 335 3.65 -8.42 -7.21
CA ASP A 335 2.98 -9.68 -7.55
C ASP A 335 3.98 -10.84 -7.76
N ARG A 336 5.14 -10.55 -8.38
CA ARG A 336 6.28 -11.49 -8.47
C ARG A 336 6.84 -11.85 -7.09
N MET A 337 6.92 -10.91 -6.15
CA MET A 337 7.38 -11.18 -4.78
C MET A 337 6.44 -12.16 -4.09
N TRP A 338 5.13 -12.01 -4.23
CA TRP A 338 4.19 -12.99 -3.69
C TRP A 338 4.39 -14.38 -4.31
N ALA A 339 4.50 -14.47 -5.63
CA ALA A 339 4.77 -15.74 -6.32
C ALA A 339 6.10 -16.37 -5.86
N THR A 340 7.13 -15.55 -5.62
CA THR A 340 8.44 -16.00 -5.14
C THR A 340 8.36 -16.54 -3.72
N TRP A 341 7.70 -15.79 -2.82
CA TRP A 341 7.50 -16.20 -1.43
C TRP A 341 6.64 -17.47 -1.31
N GLN A 342 5.60 -17.63 -2.14
CA GLN A 342 4.85 -18.88 -2.26
C GLN A 342 5.77 -20.06 -2.62
N LYS A 343 6.62 -19.91 -3.64
CA LYS A 343 7.59 -20.95 -4.05
C LYS A 343 8.56 -21.31 -2.91
N MET A 344 9.06 -20.32 -2.17
CA MET A 344 9.95 -20.55 -1.01
C MET A 344 9.26 -21.32 0.12
N ARG A 345 7.93 -21.23 0.21
CA ARG A 345 7.09 -21.97 1.16
C ARG A 345 6.46 -23.23 0.56
N ASN A 346 7.05 -23.80 -0.49
CA ASN A 346 6.54 -25.00 -1.16
C ASN A 346 5.07 -24.86 -1.66
N ASN A 347 4.64 -23.64 -1.97
CA ASN A 347 3.28 -23.29 -2.37
C ASN A 347 2.20 -23.65 -1.34
N GLU A 348 2.53 -23.61 -0.06
CA GLU A 348 1.54 -23.71 1.01
C GLU A 348 0.55 -22.53 0.95
N LEU A 349 -0.74 -22.85 1.08
CA LEU A 349 -1.82 -21.86 1.15
C LEU A 349 -1.59 -20.88 2.32
N GLU A 350 -1.79 -19.60 2.07
CA GLU A 350 -1.57 -18.55 3.06
C GLU A 350 -2.61 -18.55 4.17
N PHE A 351 -3.87 -18.63 3.75
CA PHE A 351 -5.01 -18.65 4.65
C PHE A 351 -6.02 -19.70 4.16
N ASP A 352 -6.15 -20.78 4.90
CA ASP A 352 -7.26 -21.72 4.76
C ASP A 352 -8.50 -21.16 5.45
N ASN A 353 -9.07 -20.11 4.85
CA ASN A 353 -10.17 -19.34 5.40
C ASN A 353 -11.17 -18.99 4.29
N GLU A 354 -12.38 -19.55 4.39
CA GLU A 354 -13.44 -19.35 3.39
C GLU A 354 -13.89 -17.88 3.23
N GLU A 355 -13.79 -17.06 4.29
CA GLU A 355 -14.10 -15.63 4.20
C GLU A 355 -13.09 -14.90 3.32
N TRP A 356 -11.80 -15.17 3.48
CA TRP A 356 -10.74 -14.64 2.61
C TRP A 356 -10.85 -15.21 1.19
N LEU A 357 -10.91 -16.54 1.05
CA LEU A 357 -10.93 -17.22 -0.26
C LEU A 357 -12.10 -16.80 -1.16
N ASN A 358 -13.26 -16.52 -0.56
CA ASN A 358 -14.46 -16.11 -1.29
C ASN A 358 -14.67 -14.59 -1.34
N SER A 359 -13.75 -13.78 -0.79
CA SER A 359 -13.82 -12.33 -0.93
C SER A 359 -13.77 -11.93 -2.40
N GLU A 360 -14.60 -10.97 -2.80
CA GLU A 360 -14.94 -10.67 -4.19
C GLU A 360 -14.41 -9.30 -4.61
N PHE A 361 -13.84 -9.24 -5.82
CA PHE A 361 -13.49 -8.01 -6.52
C PHE A 361 -14.23 -7.95 -7.86
N THR A 362 -14.40 -6.74 -8.41
CA THR A 362 -15.10 -6.54 -9.69
C THR A 362 -14.30 -5.67 -10.63
N PHE A 363 -14.17 -6.12 -11.88
CA PHE A 363 -13.38 -5.48 -12.93
C PHE A 363 -14.09 -5.61 -14.27
N PHE A 364 -13.79 -4.73 -15.22
CA PHE A 364 -14.10 -4.99 -16.63
C PHE A 364 -13.03 -5.89 -17.24
N ASP A 365 -13.42 -6.96 -17.93
CA ASP A 365 -12.51 -7.79 -18.72
C ASP A 365 -12.21 -7.18 -20.08
N GLU A 366 -11.32 -7.78 -20.87
CA GLU A 366 -10.97 -7.29 -22.21
C GLU A 366 -12.12 -7.34 -23.24
N ASN A 367 -13.26 -7.95 -22.91
CA ASN A 367 -14.44 -8.08 -23.75
C ASN A 367 -15.61 -7.18 -23.29
N LEU A 368 -15.32 -6.19 -22.45
CA LEU A 368 -16.28 -5.23 -21.89
C LEU A 368 -17.35 -5.90 -20.99
N GLN A 369 -17.06 -7.09 -20.48
CA GLN A 369 -17.91 -7.75 -19.49
C GLN A 369 -17.52 -7.27 -18.10
N PHE A 370 -18.52 -7.04 -17.24
CA PHE A 370 -18.27 -6.69 -15.85
C PHE A 370 -18.19 -7.97 -15.02
N VAL A 371 -16.97 -8.33 -14.62
CA VAL A 371 -16.60 -9.63 -14.09
C VAL A 371 -16.34 -9.55 -12.59
N ARG A 372 -16.88 -10.53 -11.87
CA ARG A 372 -16.57 -10.80 -10.48
C ARG A 372 -15.52 -11.89 -10.36
N ILE A 373 -14.41 -11.58 -9.71
CA ILE A 373 -13.33 -12.52 -9.42
C ILE A 373 -13.17 -12.69 -7.91
N ARG A 374 -12.81 -13.89 -7.44
CA ARG A 374 -12.56 -14.16 -6.03
C ARG A 374 -11.07 -14.32 -5.74
N VAL A 375 -10.68 -14.12 -4.49
CA VAL A 375 -9.30 -14.35 -4.03
C VAL A 375 -8.79 -15.74 -4.42
N ARG A 376 -9.60 -16.79 -4.22
CA ARG A 376 -9.24 -18.17 -4.60
C ARG A 376 -8.90 -18.34 -6.08
N ASP A 377 -9.46 -17.51 -6.95
CA ASP A 377 -9.28 -17.62 -8.40
C ASP A 377 -7.91 -17.06 -8.83
N VAL A 378 -7.27 -16.22 -8.00
CA VAL A 378 -5.96 -15.62 -8.30
C VAL A 378 -4.76 -16.32 -7.64
N LEU A 379 -5.00 -17.38 -6.86
CA LEU A 379 -3.94 -18.12 -6.18
C LEU A 379 -3.11 -18.98 -7.14
N ASN A 380 -3.71 -19.46 -8.24
CA ASN A 380 -3.06 -20.36 -9.18
C ASN A 380 -2.68 -19.64 -10.49
N MET A 381 -1.43 -19.20 -10.57
CA MET A 381 -0.88 -18.51 -11.74
C MET A 381 -0.94 -19.33 -13.03
N SER A 382 -0.74 -20.65 -12.96
CA SER A 382 -0.81 -21.53 -14.13
C SER A 382 -2.21 -21.59 -14.73
N LYS A 383 -3.26 -21.49 -13.90
CA LYS A 383 -4.65 -21.37 -14.39
C LYS A 383 -4.95 -19.98 -14.94
N LEU A 384 -4.35 -18.94 -14.38
CA LEU A 384 -4.41 -17.58 -14.92
C LEU A 384 -3.59 -17.38 -16.20
N ARG A 385 -2.73 -18.34 -16.57
CA ARG A 385 -1.81 -18.27 -17.73
C ARG A 385 -0.83 -17.10 -17.63
N ILE A 386 -0.32 -16.84 -16.42
CA ILE A 386 0.72 -15.84 -16.16
C ILE A 386 1.96 -16.50 -15.56
N ASP A 387 3.14 -15.97 -15.88
CA ASP A 387 4.41 -16.35 -15.26
C ASP A 387 5.40 -15.18 -15.31
N TYR A 388 6.57 -15.35 -14.70
CA TYR A 388 7.63 -14.35 -14.65
C TYR A 388 8.93 -14.91 -15.22
N GLN A 389 9.65 -14.06 -15.96
CA GLN A 389 11.04 -14.31 -16.28
C GLN A 389 11.86 -14.50 -14.98
N ASP A 390 12.63 -15.58 -14.93
CA ASP A 390 13.60 -15.79 -13.86
C ASP A 390 14.83 -14.89 -14.09
N ILE A 391 15.20 -14.16 -13.04
CA ILE A 391 16.33 -13.23 -13.02
C ILE A 391 17.25 -13.49 -11.81
N GLY A 392 17.06 -14.61 -11.10
CA GLY A 392 17.74 -14.88 -9.84
C GLY A 392 17.23 -14.02 -8.67
N LEU A 393 17.71 -14.34 -7.46
CA LEU A 393 17.29 -13.72 -6.20
C LEU A 393 18.54 -13.37 -5.37
N PRO A 394 19.34 -12.36 -5.78
CA PRO A 394 20.63 -12.06 -5.15
C PRO A 394 20.51 -11.67 -3.67
N TRP A 395 19.34 -11.21 -3.23
CA TRP A 395 19.05 -10.87 -1.85
C TRP A 395 18.91 -12.08 -0.91
N LEU A 396 18.87 -13.32 -1.41
CA LEU A 396 18.86 -14.50 -0.54
C LEU A 396 20.17 -14.67 0.23
N ASP A 397 21.29 -14.22 -0.33
CA ASP A 397 22.63 -14.36 0.25
C ASP A 397 23.05 -13.13 1.08
N THR A 398 22.14 -12.18 1.29
CA THR A 398 22.43 -10.90 1.97
C THR A 398 21.84 -10.82 3.38
N ARG A 399 21.82 -11.94 4.11
CA ARG A 399 21.42 -11.96 5.54
C ARG A 399 22.30 -10.99 6.34
N PRO A 400 21.72 -9.95 6.97
CA PRO A 400 22.46 -9.00 7.80
C PRO A 400 23.21 -9.70 8.93
N GLN A 401 24.39 -9.17 9.29
CA GLN A 401 25.19 -9.67 10.41
C GLN A 401 25.07 -8.72 11.61
N PRO A 402 25.20 -9.22 12.86
CA PRO A 402 25.24 -8.37 14.05
C PRO A 402 26.24 -7.23 13.89
N SER A 403 25.80 -6.00 14.13
CA SER A 403 26.63 -4.81 13.90
C SER A 403 27.83 -4.76 14.84
N VAL A 404 27.71 -5.39 16.02
CA VAL A 404 28.80 -5.66 16.95
C VAL A 404 28.70 -7.10 17.46
N PRO A 405 29.79 -7.70 17.97
CA PRO A 405 29.74 -9.02 18.58
C PRO A 405 28.66 -9.10 19.67
N PRO A 406 27.76 -10.11 19.64
CA PRO A 406 26.64 -10.23 20.58
C PRO A 406 27.03 -10.14 22.06
N GLU A 407 28.18 -10.69 22.46
CA GLU A 407 28.67 -10.66 23.83
C GLU A 407 29.01 -9.23 24.28
N ILE A 408 29.56 -8.42 23.36
CA ILE A 408 29.86 -7.01 23.60
C ILE A 408 28.56 -6.22 23.69
N ALA A 409 27.62 -6.43 22.76
CA ALA A 409 26.30 -5.79 22.81
C ALA A 409 25.60 -6.05 24.14
N ARG A 410 25.52 -7.32 24.57
CA ARG A 410 24.91 -7.68 25.86
C ARG A 410 25.63 -7.02 27.03
N SER A 411 26.96 -6.94 27.02
CA SER A 411 27.68 -6.23 28.09
C SER A 411 27.35 -4.75 28.15
N ILE A 412 27.20 -4.08 27.00
CA ILE A 412 26.84 -2.66 26.93
C ILE A 412 25.41 -2.45 27.44
N LEU A 413 24.47 -3.25 26.95
CA LEU A 413 23.06 -3.17 27.33
C LEU A 413 22.84 -3.49 28.82
N LYS A 414 23.60 -4.44 29.38
CA LYS A 414 23.59 -4.71 30.82
C LYS A 414 24.08 -3.52 31.63
N LYS A 415 25.20 -2.90 31.22
CA LYS A 415 25.70 -1.67 31.88
C LYS A 415 24.70 -0.52 31.78
N ARG A 416 24.00 -0.37 30.65
CA ARG A 416 22.92 0.62 30.44
C ARG A 416 21.77 0.42 31.44
N HIS A 417 21.42 -0.84 31.71
CA HIS A 417 20.43 -1.19 32.74
C HIS A 417 20.94 -0.84 34.16
N ASP A 418 22.14 -1.26 34.51
CA ASP A 418 22.69 -1.13 35.87
C ASP A 418 22.95 0.34 36.28
N HIS A 419 23.26 1.23 35.32
CA HIS A 419 23.63 2.64 35.57
C HIS A 419 22.46 3.63 35.42
N ASN A 420 21.22 3.17 35.59
CA ASN A 420 20.02 4.00 35.65
C ASN A 420 19.80 4.86 34.38
N GLU A 421 19.99 4.24 33.21
CA GLU A 421 19.72 4.72 31.85
C GLU A 421 20.42 6.03 31.39
N GLY A 422 20.94 6.89 32.28
CA GLY A 422 21.32 8.27 31.93
C GLY A 422 22.66 8.45 31.20
N ILE A 423 23.67 7.60 31.45
CA ILE A 423 25.06 7.83 30.98
C ILE A 423 25.37 7.13 29.65
N LEU A 424 24.65 6.05 29.32
CA LEU A 424 24.90 5.20 28.13
C LEU A 424 23.75 5.23 27.11
N ARG A 425 22.85 6.22 27.20
CA ARG A 425 21.79 6.46 26.21
C ARG A 425 22.38 7.03 24.92
N MET A 426 21.76 6.68 23.80
CA MET A 426 22.09 7.32 22.53
C MET A 426 21.69 8.80 22.60
N PRO A 427 22.48 9.74 22.05
CA PRO A 427 22.16 11.18 22.09
C PRO A 427 20.76 11.54 21.55
N SER A 428 20.26 10.78 20.59
CA SER A 428 18.91 10.91 20.00
C SER A 428 17.78 10.32 20.84
N GLU A 429 18.07 9.57 21.91
CA GLU A 429 17.08 8.94 22.78
C GLU A 429 16.49 9.92 23.80
N THR A 430 15.16 9.91 23.95
CA THR A 430 14.50 10.62 25.05
C THR A 430 14.49 9.80 26.34
N ALA A 431 14.62 10.50 27.47
CA ALA A 431 14.90 9.91 28.76
C ALA A 431 13.73 9.13 29.44
N GLU A 432 12.59 8.95 28.78
CA GLU A 432 11.35 8.61 29.48
C GLU A 432 10.51 7.60 28.70
N ALA A 433 10.73 6.30 28.95
CA ALA A 433 9.84 5.22 28.51
C ALA A 433 8.36 5.45 28.94
N HIS A 434 8.13 6.22 30.02
CA HIS A 434 6.80 6.63 30.47
C HIS A 434 6.04 7.54 29.48
N LYS A 435 6.69 8.08 28.43
CA LYS A 435 6.02 8.92 27.42
C LYS A 435 5.11 8.14 26.48
N LEU A 436 5.38 6.86 26.16
CA LEU A 436 4.46 6.05 25.35
C LEU A 436 3.06 5.96 26.00
N GLN A 437 2.99 5.93 27.34
CA GLN A 437 1.74 5.78 28.07
C GLN A 437 0.97 7.09 28.32
N ARG A 438 1.56 8.26 28.02
CA ARG A 438 0.96 9.60 28.29
C ARG A 438 0.86 10.48 27.04
N ASN A 439 0.41 9.93 25.91
CA ASN A 439 0.29 10.67 24.64
C ASN A 439 1.62 11.29 24.15
N GLY A 440 2.75 10.69 24.51
CA GLY A 440 4.06 11.11 24.04
C GLY A 440 4.17 10.95 22.54
N ARG A 441 4.67 12.00 21.88
CA ARG A 441 4.87 12.04 20.43
C ARG A 441 6.21 11.42 20.05
N LEU A 442 6.26 10.73 18.93
CA LEU A 442 7.47 10.15 18.36
C LEU A 442 8.29 11.22 17.61
N GLU A 443 8.71 12.26 18.33
CA GLU A 443 9.51 13.37 17.79
C GLU A 443 11.00 13.03 17.69
N LYS A 444 11.46 12.11 18.54
CA LYS A 444 12.84 11.63 18.64
C LYS A 444 12.85 10.13 18.87
N SER A 445 14.03 9.52 18.77
CA SER A 445 14.18 8.09 19.06
C SER A 445 13.72 7.78 20.49
N ILE A 446 12.99 6.67 20.63
CA ILE A 446 12.54 6.17 21.93
C ILE A 446 13.02 4.74 22.07
N THR A 447 13.74 4.47 23.16
CA THR A 447 14.19 3.13 23.49
C THR A 447 13.52 2.66 24.77
N ILE A 448 12.91 1.48 24.71
CA ILE A 448 12.21 0.87 25.83
C ILE A 448 12.64 -0.57 26.02
N ARG A 449 12.57 -1.02 27.28
CA ARG A 449 12.78 -2.43 27.61
C ARG A 449 11.46 -3.19 27.53
N VAL A 450 11.42 -4.26 26.74
CA VAL A 450 10.24 -5.09 26.55
C VAL A 450 10.50 -6.49 27.10
N GLN A 451 9.61 -6.95 27.99
CA GLN A 451 9.69 -8.28 28.58
C GLN A 451 9.27 -9.35 27.58
N ARG A 452 10.04 -10.44 27.53
CA ARG A 452 9.75 -11.62 26.71
C ARG A 452 9.01 -12.67 27.55
N PRO A 453 7.84 -13.16 27.11
CA PRO A 453 7.08 -14.15 27.89
C PRO A 453 7.72 -15.54 27.95
N ARG A 454 8.55 -15.91 26.96
CA ARG A 454 9.27 -17.19 26.89
C ARG A 454 10.68 -16.96 26.35
N ILE A 455 11.66 -17.65 26.92
CA ILE A 455 13.07 -17.62 26.53
C ILE A 455 13.55 -19.03 26.14
N ASN A 456 14.70 -19.14 25.47
CA ASN A 456 15.36 -20.41 25.13
C ASN A 456 14.41 -21.46 24.52
N ARG A 457 13.61 -21.03 23.53
CA ARG A 457 12.60 -21.89 22.88
C ARG A 457 13.28 -22.97 22.04
N THR A 458 12.70 -24.17 22.00
CA THR A 458 13.20 -25.24 21.12
C THR A 458 12.98 -24.90 19.65
N GLN A 459 13.73 -25.54 18.75
CA GLN A 459 13.61 -25.32 17.31
C GLN A 459 12.22 -25.74 16.78
N GLU A 460 11.63 -26.82 17.32
CA GLU A 460 10.26 -27.23 16.98
C GLU A 460 9.23 -26.19 17.42
N ALA A 461 9.44 -25.55 18.57
CA ALA A 461 8.56 -24.49 19.03
C ALA A 461 8.64 -23.28 18.09
N LYS A 462 9.85 -22.87 17.67
CA LYS A 462 10.05 -21.73 16.75
C LYS A 462 9.46 -21.98 15.37
N HIS A 463 9.56 -23.21 14.86
CA HIS A 463 8.92 -23.59 13.60
C HIS A 463 7.39 -23.47 13.67
N LYS A 464 6.80 -23.85 14.82
CA LYS A 464 5.35 -23.77 15.02
C LYS A 464 4.85 -22.36 15.28
N GLU A 465 5.55 -21.58 16.11
CA GLU A 465 5.13 -20.25 16.54
C GLU A 465 6.24 -19.22 16.30
N GLU A 466 5.95 -18.16 15.54
CA GLU A 466 6.83 -17.03 15.40
C GLU A 466 6.74 -16.14 16.66
N GLU A 467 7.87 -15.75 17.23
CA GLU A 467 7.92 -14.68 18.22
C GLU A 467 7.78 -13.32 17.50
N VAL A 468 6.80 -12.53 17.91
CA VAL A 468 6.40 -11.31 17.21
C VAL A 468 6.45 -10.12 18.15
N LEU A 469 7.17 -9.07 17.74
CA LEU A 469 7.10 -7.74 18.34
C LEU A 469 5.83 -7.04 17.83
N PHE A 470 4.93 -6.70 18.76
CA PHE A 470 3.64 -6.07 18.47
C PHE A 470 3.61 -4.64 19.02
N ILE A 471 3.55 -3.67 18.10
CA ILE A 471 3.44 -2.24 18.38
C ILE A 471 2.01 -1.83 18.06
N TYR A 472 1.28 -1.28 19.03
CA TYR A 472 -0.17 -1.05 18.90
C TYR A 472 -0.60 0.35 19.32
N GLY A 473 -1.80 0.72 18.86
CA GLY A 473 -2.38 2.03 19.12
C GLY A 473 -1.60 3.15 18.44
N ILE A 474 -1.08 2.89 17.23
CA ILE A 474 -0.36 3.89 16.44
C ILE A 474 -1.40 4.89 15.92
N ASP A 475 -1.25 6.15 16.30
CA ASP A 475 -2.10 7.25 15.80
C ASP A 475 -1.22 8.26 15.09
N THR A 476 -1.38 8.36 13.78
CA THR A 476 -0.61 9.25 12.89
C THR A 476 -1.15 10.68 12.84
N LYS A 477 -2.26 10.98 13.54
CA LYS A 477 -2.89 12.31 13.66
C LYS A 477 -3.02 13.11 12.35
N ARG A 478 -3.34 12.43 11.24
CA ARG A 478 -3.54 13.03 9.91
C ARG A 478 -2.29 13.66 9.29
N SER A 479 -1.11 13.12 9.61
CA SER A 479 0.10 13.39 8.82
C SER A 479 0.03 12.59 7.52
N GLY A 480 0.39 13.22 6.38
CA GLY A 480 0.33 12.60 5.04
C GLY A 480 1.13 11.30 4.96
N PHE A 481 2.46 11.41 4.83
CA PHE A 481 3.38 10.26 4.92
C PHE A 481 3.97 10.19 6.33
N VAL A 482 3.92 9.02 6.97
CA VAL A 482 4.55 8.76 8.27
C VAL A 482 5.47 7.56 8.13
N LYS A 483 6.71 7.67 8.64
CA LYS A 483 7.66 6.56 8.71
C LYS A 483 8.46 6.54 10.00
N PHE A 484 8.60 5.37 10.60
CA PHE A 484 9.59 5.10 11.64
C PHE A 484 10.13 3.68 11.51
N ASP A 485 11.41 3.52 11.87
CA ASP A 485 12.09 2.24 11.83
C ASP A 485 12.16 1.65 13.25
N VAL A 486 12.25 0.33 13.34
CA VAL A 486 12.30 -0.40 14.61
C VAL A 486 13.58 -1.22 14.68
N PHE A 487 14.29 -1.08 15.80
CA PHE A 487 15.52 -1.82 16.08
C PHE A 487 15.40 -2.57 17.40
N ILE A 488 16.08 -3.72 17.49
CA ILE A 488 16.23 -4.49 18.73
C ILE A 488 17.70 -4.53 19.13
N ASN A 489 17.96 -4.28 20.42
CA ASN A 489 19.28 -4.35 21.04
C ASN A 489 20.34 -3.45 20.39
N ALA A 490 19.92 -2.34 19.77
CA ALA A 490 20.80 -1.32 19.25
C ALA A 490 21.60 -0.64 20.38
N VAL A 491 22.93 -0.65 20.25
CA VAL A 491 23.84 -0.12 21.29
C VAL A 491 24.31 1.29 21.03
N GLU A 492 24.33 1.74 19.77
CA GLU A 492 24.82 3.05 19.32
C GLU A 492 24.09 3.53 18.06
N GLU A 493 24.17 4.82 17.73
CA GLU A 493 23.38 5.42 16.64
C GLU A 493 23.81 4.96 15.25
N THR A 494 25.09 4.63 15.09
CA THR A 494 25.68 4.13 13.84
C THR A 494 25.06 2.81 13.38
N VAL A 495 24.45 2.04 14.28
CA VAL A 495 23.76 0.78 13.94
C VAL A 495 22.31 1.00 13.49
N LEU A 496 21.79 2.23 13.51
CA LEU A 496 20.40 2.54 13.14
C LEU A 496 20.23 2.67 11.62
N VAL A 497 20.69 1.67 10.88
CA VAL A 497 20.67 1.59 9.40
C VAL A 497 20.03 0.27 8.93
N PRO A 498 19.48 0.21 7.71
CA PRO A 498 18.81 -1.01 7.22
C PRO A 498 19.69 -2.26 7.12
N GLN A 499 20.99 -2.08 6.88
CA GLN A 499 21.99 -3.16 6.81
C GLN A 499 22.29 -3.81 8.17
N SER A 500 21.89 -3.16 9.26
CA SER A 500 22.12 -3.63 10.61
C SER A 500 21.25 -4.85 10.92
N ARG A 501 21.82 -5.89 11.54
CA ARG A 501 20.99 -7.02 11.97
C ARG A 501 19.98 -6.65 13.05
N GLU A 502 20.28 -5.61 13.81
CA GLU A 502 19.42 -5.02 14.81
C GLU A 502 18.15 -4.39 14.19
N PHE A 503 18.10 -4.16 12.88
CA PHE A 503 16.89 -3.71 12.18
C PHE A 503 15.82 -4.81 12.13
N VAL A 504 14.60 -4.47 12.52
CA VAL A 504 13.49 -5.42 12.74
C VAL A 504 12.31 -5.13 11.81
N GLY A 505 12.24 -3.94 11.25
CA GLY A 505 11.20 -3.55 10.32
C GLY A 505 10.88 -2.06 10.39
N THR A 506 9.90 -1.69 9.58
CA THR A 506 9.49 -0.31 9.34
C THR A 506 7.97 -0.22 9.47
N PHE A 507 7.49 0.89 10.03
CA PHE A 507 6.12 1.34 9.86
C PHE A 507 6.10 2.45 8.82
N THR A 508 5.22 2.33 7.84
CA THR A 508 4.87 3.39 6.89
C THR A 508 3.36 3.58 6.85
N ASN A 509 2.92 4.82 6.64
CA ASN A 509 1.53 5.10 6.36
C ASN A 509 1.45 6.17 5.29
N ILE A 510 0.90 5.80 4.13
CA ILE A 510 0.46 6.72 3.08
C ILE A 510 -1.00 7.09 3.38
N ASP A 511 -1.34 8.38 3.29
CA ASP A 511 -2.72 8.82 3.50
C ASP A 511 -3.68 8.15 2.50
N ASN A 512 -4.59 7.35 3.03
CA ASN A 512 -5.60 6.60 2.31
C ASN A 512 -7.01 7.08 2.65
N SER A 513 -7.15 8.35 3.03
CA SER A 513 -8.41 8.90 3.50
C SER A 513 -9.43 9.13 2.38
N CYS A 514 -10.69 8.80 2.71
CA CYS A 514 -11.87 9.15 1.94
C CYS A 514 -12.78 10.06 2.77
N THR A 515 -13.65 10.78 2.08
CA THR A 515 -14.70 11.57 2.73
C THR A 515 -15.96 10.71 2.89
N ASN A 516 -16.64 10.82 4.02
CA ASN A 516 -17.91 10.13 4.25
C ASN A 516 -19.06 10.80 3.45
N PRO A 517 -20.28 10.22 3.43
CA PRO A 517 -21.43 10.77 2.70
C PRO A 517 -21.81 12.22 3.04
N LYS A 518 -21.35 12.73 4.19
CA LYS A 518 -21.59 14.11 4.65
C LYS A 518 -20.45 15.07 4.27
N GLY A 519 -19.54 14.65 3.39
CA GLY A 519 -18.37 15.42 2.96
C GLY A 519 -17.34 15.65 4.07
N ARG A 520 -17.35 14.85 5.14
CA ARG A 520 -16.38 14.94 6.23
C ARG A 520 -15.40 13.79 6.14
N MET A 521 -14.11 14.04 6.35
CA MET A 521 -13.12 12.96 6.47
C MET A 521 -13.57 11.93 7.51
N GLU A 522 -13.50 10.66 7.13
CA GLU A 522 -13.81 9.57 8.04
C GLU A 522 -12.84 9.58 9.25
N LYS A 523 -13.36 9.45 10.46
CA LYS A 523 -12.50 9.21 11.63
C LYS A 523 -12.15 7.73 11.63
N LYS A 524 -10.87 7.39 11.47
CA LYS A 524 -10.37 6.02 11.65
C LYS A 524 -10.82 5.52 13.03
N LYS A 525 -11.65 4.48 13.06
CA LYS A 525 -12.13 3.85 14.30
C LYS A 525 -11.09 2.89 14.88
N VAL A 526 -10.33 2.24 14.00
CA VAL A 526 -9.22 1.35 14.36
C VAL A 526 -7.90 2.11 14.20
N LYS A 527 -7.04 2.02 15.21
CA LYS A 527 -5.68 2.55 15.15
C LYS A 527 -4.76 1.50 14.50
N PRO A 528 -3.89 1.90 13.56
CA PRO A 528 -2.89 1.02 13.01
C PRO A 528 -2.04 0.31 14.07
N HIS A 529 -1.51 -0.83 13.68
CA HIS A 529 -0.55 -1.60 14.45
C HIS A 529 0.54 -2.15 13.54
N LEU A 530 1.67 -2.54 14.13
CA LEU A 530 2.78 -3.17 13.43
C LEU A 530 3.15 -4.49 14.11
N LYS A 531 3.30 -5.55 13.31
CA LYS A 531 3.73 -6.88 13.76
C LYS A 531 5.03 -7.23 13.05
N LEU A 532 6.08 -7.50 13.81
CA LEU A 532 7.39 -7.83 13.28
C LEU A 532 7.86 -9.18 13.80
N GLY A 533 8.20 -10.11 12.91
CA GLY A 533 8.81 -11.39 13.29
C GLY A 533 10.23 -11.18 13.78
N ILE A 534 10.57 -11.74 14.95
CA ILE A 534 11.87 -11.49 15.61
C ILE A 534 12.66 -12.76 15.93
N SER A 535 12.13 -13.96 15.64
CA SER A 535 12.77 -15.20 16.11
C SER A 535 14.17 -15.40 15.53
N GLU A 536 14.35 -15.14 14.23
CA GLU A 536 15.68 -15.23 13.58
C GLU A 536 16.65 -14.18 14.11
N LEU A 537 16.14 -12.98 14.39
CA LEU A 537 16.95 -11.87 14.88
C LEU A 537 17.46 -12.15 16.29
N LEU A 538 16.62 -12.74 17.14
CA LEU A 538 17.03 -13.13 18.49
C LEU A 538 18.09 -14.24 18.47
N GLU A 539 18.06 -15.14 17.49
CA GLU A 539 19.13 -16.13 17.29
C GLU A 539 20.44 -15.46 16.87
N ASP A 540 20.40 -14.55 15.89
CA ASP A 540 21.60 -13.88 15.37
C ASP A 540 22.26 -12.95 16.39
N LEU A 541 21.45 -12.23 17.17
CA LEU A 541 21.92 -11.42 18.29
C LEU A 541 22.21 -12.26 19.54
N GLN A 542 22.04 -13.59 19.45
CA GLN A 542 22.11 -14.54 20.53
C GLN A 542 21.26 -14.13 21.77
N ALA A 543 20.19 -13.36 21.61
CA ALA A 543 19.38 -12.81 22.70
C ALA A 543 18.28 -13.79 23.19
N GLU A 544 18.36 -15.06 22.80
CA GLU A 544 17.33 -16.07 23.08
C GLU A 544 17.07 -16.31 24.57
N GLY A 545 18.12 -16.22 25.38
CA GLY A 545 18.09 -16.41 26.83
C GLY A 545 17.76 -15.15 27.62
N ASP A 546 17.60 -14.01 26.95
CA ASP A 546 17.37 -12.73 27.63
C ASP A 546 15.89 -12.57 27.96
N ASP A 547 15.56 -12.35 29.23
CA ASP A 547 14.19 -12.11 29.72
C ASP A 547 13.59 -10.80 29.17
N ASN A 548 14.46 -9.87 28.75
CA ASN A 548 14.09 -8.57 28.25
C ASN A 548 14.96 -8.19 27.07
N ILE A 549 14.37 -7.48 26.11
CA ILE A 549 15.08 -6.88 24.97
C ILE A 549 14.90 -5.38 24.98
N TRP A 550 15.83 -4.66 24.36
CA TRP A 550 15.72 -3.22 24.14
C TRP A 550 15.13 -2.97 22.76
N VAL A 551 14.03 -2.24 22.69
CA VAL A 551 13.35 -1.88 21.43
C VAL A 551 13.50 -0.38 21.22
N THR A 552 14.08 0.01 20.10
CA THR A 552 14.27 1.40 19.69
C THR A 552 13.35 1.73 18.53
N LEU A 553 12.48 2.72 18.71
CA LEU A 553 11.68 3.33 17.64
C LEU A 553 12.41 4.58 17.14
N VAL A 554 12.66 4.66 15.84
CA VAL A 554 13.41 5.76 15.21
C VAL A 554 12.52 6.49 14.21
N PRO A 555 11.96 7.67 14.56
CA PRO A 555 11.21 8.47 13.59
C PRO A 555 12.11 8.94 12.45
N ARG A 556 11.62 8.88 11.22
CA ARG A 556 12.40 9.22 10.01
C ARG A 556 11.88 10.47 9.32
N GLY A 557 12.80 11.32 8.83
CA GLY A 557 12.50 12.52 8.02
C GLY A 557 11.54 13.52 8.66
N GLY A 558 11.44 13.56 10.00
CA GLY A 558 10.45 14.38 10.70
C GLY A 558 8.98 13.99 10.45
N THR A 559 8.73 12.88 9.77
CA THR A 559 7.38 12.48 9.33
C THR A 559 6.49 12.04 10.49
N ALA A 560 7.09 11.47 11.54
CA ALA A 560 6.40 10.89 12.67
C ALA A 560 6.21 11.84 13.88
N ILE A 561 6.51 13.15 13.75
CA ILE A 561 6.42 14.14 14.84
C ILE A 561 5.04 14.19 15.52
N ASN A 562 3.96 13.89 14.79
CA ASN A 562 2.60 13.87 15.35
C ASN A 562 2.15 12.49 15.82
N THR A 563 2.97 11.47 15.60
CA THR A 563 2.61 10.08 15.82
C THR A 563 2.70 9.72 17.29
N THR A 564 1.69 9.03 17.81
CA THR A 564 1.72 8.46 19.16
C THR A 564 1.58 6.94 19.08
N VAL A 565 2.20 6.23 20.01
CA VAL A 565 2.14 4.77 20.13
C VAL A 565 1.66 4.44 21.55
N GLU A 566 0.62 3.62 21.69
CA GLU A 566 0.05 3.29 23.00
C GLU A 566 0.89 2.26 23.77
N GLY A 567 1.49 1.30 23.07
CA GLY A 567 2.33 0.31 23.71
C GLY A 567 3.03 -0.66 22.76
N ILE A 568 3.92 -1.44 23.36
CA ILE A 568 4.72 -2.47 22.69
C ILE A 568 4.72 -3.71 23.59
N ARG A 569 4.54 -4.89 23.00
CA ARG A 569 4.63 -6.17 23.69
C ARG A 569 5.10 -7.28 22.76
N ILE A 570 5.54 -8.39 23.33
CA ILE A 570 5.81 -9.62 22.59
C ILE A 570 4.57 -10.51 22.59
N MET A 571 4.26 -11.09 21.42
CA MET A 571 3.24 -12.11 21.24
C MET A 571 3.76 -13.27 20.40
N TYR A 572 2.96 -14.35 20.28
CA TYR A 572 3.32 -15.53 19.49
C TYR A 572 2.27 -15.76 18.41
N MET A 573 2.72 -15.96 17.18
CA MET A 573 1.87 -16.19 16.01
C MET A 573 2.07 -17.60 15.48
N LYS A 574 0.98 -18.36 15.36
CA LYS A 574 0.99 -19.71 14.81
C LYS A 574 1.02 -19.70 13.29
#